data_AF-A0A6J7VYX9-F1
#
_entry.id   AF-A0A6J7VYX9-F1
#
_cell.length_a   1.000
_cell.length_b   1.000
_cell.length_c   1.000
_cell.angle_alpha   90.00
_cell.angle_beta   90.00
_cell.angle_gamma   90.00
#
_symmetry.space_group_name_H-M   'P 1'
#
loop_
_entity.id
_entity.type
_entity.pdbx_description
1 polymer ?
#
loop_
_entity_poly.entity_id
_entity_poly.type
_entity_poly.pdbx_seq_one_letter_code
_entity_poly.pdbx_strand_id
1 'polypeptide(L)'
;MRHVERCVALVHVLDCGTLETDRNPVQDLEIIENELALYGGLEDRVRIIALNKIDLPDGQAMADMVADELREKGYEVYPVSAASRAGLQELTYAMARLIQKDRAAAVVEVRTRIVLRPVAVDDSGYAVKANADGSFTVRGKKVERWVRQTNFKNAEAIGYLADRLAQLGVEKDLFKKGAVAGSEVRIGDGATEVVFDWEPTIEAGAEQLAGHLHRRGEDSRLESTWQQSERVEIEDVLSDDEIAKQWEYNVSDPHTPKLSSPITDETSEDGDAK
;
A
#
# COMPACT_ATOMS: atom_id res chain seq x y z
N MET A 1 -30.35 -13.46 34.76
CA MET A 1 -29.11 -14.18 35.12
C MET A 1 -28.30 -14.65 33.88
N ARG A 2 -28.46 -14.02 32.69
CA ARG A 2 -27.84 -14.39 31.38
C ARG A 2 -26.32 -14.67 31.30
N HIS A 3 -25.55 -14.40 32.35
CA HIS A 3 -24.13 -14.73 32.39
C HIS A 3 -23.89 -16.16 32.93
N VAL A 4 -24.79 -16.66 33.78
CA VAL A 4 -24.70 -17.96 34.46
C VAL A 4 -24.95 -19.13 33.49
N GLU A 5 -25.77 -18.92 32.46
CA GLU A 5 -26.04 -19.87 31.34
C GLU A 5 -24.77 -20.28 30.57
N ARG A 6 -23.65 -19.53 30.73
CA ARG A 6 -22.36 -19.83 30.08
C ARG A 6 -21.36 -20.53 31.01
N CYS A 7 -21.75 -20.86 32.23
CA CYS A 7 -20.91 -21.54 33.21
C CYS A 7 -20.98 -23.06 33.02
N VAL A 8 -19.88 -23.75 33.36
CA VAL A 8 -19.79 -25.22 33.34
C VAL A 8 -20.49 -25.85 34.56
N ALA A 9 -20.42 -25.16 35.69
CA ALA A 9 -20.95 -25.61 36.98
C ALA A 9 -21.38 -24.38 37.80
N LEU A 10 -22.23 -24.60 38.81
CA LEU A 10 -22.63 -23.59 39.79
C LEU A 10 -22.01 -23.90 41.16
N VAL A 11 -21.61 -22.85 41.87
CA VAL A 11 -21.09 -22.93 43.24
C VAL A 11 -22.07 -22.22 44.16
N HIS A 12 -22.73 -22.95 45.04
CA HIS A 12 -23.57 -22.36 46.08
C HIS A 12 -22.68 -21.99 47.26
N VAL A 13 -22.55 -20.69 47.51
CA VAL A 13 -21.82 -20.18 48.68
C VAL A 13 -22.83 -19.94 49.79
N LEU A 14 -22.83 -20.80 50.80
CA LEU A 14 -23.74 -20.75 51.93
C LEU A 14 -23.01 -20.16 53.15
N ASP A 15 -23.68 -19.31 53.90
CA ASP A 15 -23.08 -18.56 55.01
C ASP A 15 -23.33 -19.28 56.35
N CYS A 16 -22.31 -19.95 56.87
CA CYS A 16 -22.41 -20.67 58.14
C CYS A 16 -22.15 -19.78 59.37
N GLY A 17 -21.57 -18.59 59.18
CA GLY A 17 -21.14 -17.71 60.28
C GLY A 17 -22.16 -16.67 60.71
N THR A 18 -23.45 -16.87 60.40
CA THR A 18 -24.53 -15.97 60.80
C THR A 18 -25.11 -16.44 62.13
N LEU A 19 -25.23 -15.53 63.11
CA LEU A 19 -25.73 -15.81 64.47
C LEU A 19 -27.26 -15.71 64.60
N GLU A 20 -27.98 -15.61 63.48
CA GLU A 20 -29.45 -15.54 63.45
C GLU A 20 -30.02 -16.95 63.66
N THR A 21 -30.76 -17.14 64.75
CA THR A 21 -31.25 -18.45 65.23
C THR A 21 -32.24 -19.16 64.30
N ASP A 22 -32.79 -18.46 63.32
CA ASP A 22 -33.73 -18.94 62.31
C ASP A 22 -33.07 -19.27 60.97
N ARG A 23 -31.78 -18.95 60.78
CA ARG A 23 -31.10 -19.15 59.50
C ARG A 23 -30.43 -20.51 59.40
N ASN A 24 -30.83 -21.30 58.39
CA ASN A 24 -30.29 -22.62 58.11
C ASN A 24 -29.69 -22.68 56.70
N PRO A 25 -28.37 -22.96 56.54
CA PRO A 25 -27.72 -23.09 55.23
C PRO A 25 -28.42 -24.05 54.25
N VAL A 26 -29.05 -25.10 54.76
CA VAL A 26 -29.80 -26.08 53.95
C VAL A 26 -31.09 -25.47 53.37
N GLN A 27 -31.79 -24.66 54.17
CA GLN A 27 -32.99 -23.94 53.70
C GLN A 27 -32.62 -22.81 52.73
N ASP A 28 -31.53 -22.08 53.00
CA ASP A 28 -30.95 -21.10 52.07
C ASP A 28 -30.66 -21.77 50.70
N LEU A 29 -30.08 -22.97 50.68
CA LEU A 29 -29.86 -23.73 49.45
C LEU A 29 -31.16 -24.10 48.73
N GLU A 30 -32.15 -24.62 49.45
CA GLU A 30 -33.45 -25.01 48.89
C GLU A 30 -34.20 -23.81 48.31
N ILE A 31 -34.12 -22.63 48.93
CA ILE A 31 -34.65 -21.38 48.37
C ILE A 31 -33.92 -21.00 47.07
N ILE A 32 -32.58 -21.02 47.06
CA ILE A 32 -31.78 -20.67 45.88
C ILE A 32 -32.04 -21.64 44.71
N GLU A 33 -32.13 -22.95 44.96
CA GLU A 33 -32.42 -23.93 43.90
C GLU A 33 -33.85 -23.77 43.35
N ASN A 34 -34.83 -23.41 44.18
CA ASN A 34 -36.18 -23.07 43.71
C ASN A 34 -36.17 -21.81 42.82
N GLU A 35 -35.41 -20.76 43.18
CA GLU A 35 -35.25 -19.57 42.35
C GLU A 35 -34.57 -19.89 40.99
N LEU A 36 -33.55 -20.74 41.00
CA LEU A 36 -32.87 -21.18 39.78
C LEU A 36 -33.77 -22.05 38.89
N ALA A 37 -34.61 -22.91 39.48
CA ALA A 37 -35.61 -23.70 38.76
C ALA A 37 -36.70 -22.82 38.12
N LEU A 38 -37.11 -21.73 38.77
CA LEU A 38 -38.03 -20.74 38.20
C LEU A 38 -37.41 -19.93 37.05
N TYR A 39 -36.08 -19.74 37.03
CA TYR A 39 -35.37 -19.10 35.92
C TYR A 39 -35.20 -20.05 34.72
N GLY A 40 -34.85 -21.30 34.98
CA GLY A 40 -34.68 -22.37 33.99
C GLY A 40 -33.40 -22.27 33.14
N GLY A 41 -33.10 -23.34 32.39
CA GLY A 41 -31.92 -23.43 31.51
C GLY A 41 -30.58 -23.61 32.23
N LEU A 42 -30.64 -24.10 33.48
CA LEU A 42 -29.50 -24.36 34.37
C LEU A 42 -29.57 -25.76 35.02
N GLU A 43 -30.52 -26.59 34.60
CA GLU A 43 -30.82 -27.93 35.17
C GLU A 43 -29.69 -28.94 34.88
N ASP A 44 -28.93 -28.70 33.82
CA ASP A 44 -27.79 -29.52 33.36
C ASP A 44 -26.47 -29.21 34.09
N ARG A 45 -26.41 -28.11 34.86
CA ARG A 45 -25.17 -27.63 35.48
C ARG A 45 -24.87 -28.37 36.78
N VAL A 46 -23.68 -28.95 36.88
CA VAL A 46 -23.19 -29.57 38.11
C VAL A 46 -23.20 -28.56 39.25
N ARG A 47 -23.73 -28.95 40.41
CA ARG A 47 -23.75 -28.15 41.64
C ARG A 47 -22.64 -28.58 42.57
N ILE A 48 -21.89 -27.63 43.12
CA ILE A 48 -21.01 -27.85 44.28
C ILE A 48 -21.30 -26.80 45.36
N ILE A 49 -21.05 -27.14 46.62
CA ILE A 49 -21.38 -26.29 47.76
C ILE A 49 -20.11 -25.85 48.46
N ALA A 50 -20.03 -24.55 48.76
CA ALA A 50 -19.02 -23.93 49.60
C ALA A 50 -19.67 -23.45 50.90
N LEU A 51 -19.43 -24.14 52.01
CA LEU A 51 -19.88 -23.75 53.36
C LEU A 51 -18.89 -22.73 53.91
N ASN A 52 -19.23 -21.44 53.83
CA ASN A 52 -18.31 -20.33 54.08
C ASN A 52 -18.36 -19.82 55.54
N LYS A 53 -17.27 -19.16 55.94
CA LYS A 53 -17.00 -18.59 57.29
C LYS A 53 -16.66 -19.61 58.40
N ILE A 54 -15.96 -20.69 58.06
CA ILE A 54 -15.44 -21.65 59.05
C ILE A 54 -14.34 -21.08 59.97
N ASP A 55 -13.90 -19.83 59.76
CA ASP A 55 -13.01 -19.10 60.66
C ASP A 55 -13.67 -18.70 61.99
N LEU A 56 -15.01 -18.73 62.05
CA LEU A 56 -15.77 -18.54 63.29
C LEU A 56 -16.09 -19.90 63.93
N PRO A 57 -15.97 -20.07 65.27
CA PRO A 57 -16.27 -21.34 65.93
C PRO A 57 -17.70 -21.84 65.66
N ASP A 58 -18.69 -20.94 65.70
CA ASP A 58 -20.09 -21.25 65.40
C ASP A 58 -20.28 -21.61 63.92
N GLY A 59 -19.51 -20.98 63.03
CA GLY A 59 -19.51 -21.26 61.59
C GLY A 59 -18.90 -22.61 61.23
N GLN A 60 -17.82 -23.01 61.91
CA GLN A 60 -17.25 -24.36 61.81
C GLN A 60 -18.26 -25.40 62.32
N ALA A 61 -18.85 -25.19 63.51
CA ALA A 61 -19.85 -26.11 64.07
C ALA A 61 -21.09 -26.25 63.17
N MET A 62 -21.59 -25.13 62.62
CA MET A 62 -22.70 -25.14 61.65
C MET A 62 -22.32 -25.89 60.37
N ALA A 63 -21.13 -25.64 59.82
CA ALA A 63 -20.65 -26.34 58.64
C ALA A 63 -20.54 -27.86 58.86
N ASP A 64 -19.99 -28.29 60.01
CA ASP A 64 -19.88 -29.72 60.36
C ASP A 64 -21.24 -30.39 60.55
N MET A 65 -22.24 -29.69 61.12
CA MET A 65 -23.60 -30.22 61.27
C MET A 65 -24.31 -30.45 59.93
N VAL A 66 -24.19 -29.53 58.96
CA VAL A 66 -24.93 -29.61 57.69
C VAL A 66 -24.17 -30.32 56.56
N ALA A 67 -22.85 -30.48 56.68
CA ALA A 67 -22.04 -31.01 55.58
C ALA A 67 -22.40 -32.44 55.19
N ASP A 68 -22.76 -33.30 56.14
CA ASP A 68 -23.13 -34.69 55.84
C ASP A 68 -24.54 -34.79 55.23
N GLU A 69 -25.52 -34.02 55.71
CA GLU A 69 -26.86 -33.96 55.06
C GLU A 69 -26.74 -33.51 53.59
N LEU A 70 -25.90 -32.52 53.32
CA LEU A 70 -25.66 -32.01 51.97
C LEU A 70 -24.90 -33.02 51.08
N ARG A 71 -24.03 -33.86 51.66
CA ARG A 71 -23.39 -34.98 50.95
C ARG A 71 -24.37 -36.11 50.67
N GLU A 72 -25.29 -36.40 51.59
CA GLU A 72 -26.37 -37.37 51.40
C GLU A 72 -27.36 -36.93 50.30
N LYS A 73 -27.62 -35.62 50.18
CA LYS A 73 -28.33 -35.01 49.03
C LYS A 73 -27.54 -35.06 47.70
N GLY A 74 -26.30 -35.57 47.71
CA GLY A 74 -25.49 -35.85 46.52
C GLY A 74 -24.55 -34.72 46.06
N TYR A 75 -24.38 -33.66 46.86
CA TYR A 75 -23.51 -32.54 46.51
C TYR A 75 -22.04 -32.77 46.92
N GLU A 76 -21.08 -32.25 46.14
CA GLU A 76 -19.71 -32.08 46.63
C GLU A 76 -19.66 -30.85 47.56
N VAL A 77 -19.34 -31.08 48.84
CA VAL A 77 -19.39 -30.05 49.91
C VAL A 77 -17.98 -29.71 50.40
N TYR A 78 -17.64 -28.42 50.33
CA TYR A 78 -16.34 -27.85 50.70
C TYR A 78 -16.52 -26.83 51.84
N PRO A 79 -16.10 -27.13 53.08
CA PRO A 79 -15.96 -26.13 54.14
C PRO A 79 -14.84 -25.14 53.79
N VAL A 80 -15.12 -23.84 53.80
CA VAL A 80 -14.18 -22.79 53.39
C VAL A 80 -14.25 -21.54 54.28
N SER A 81 -13.17 -20.76 54.27
CA SER A 81 -13.18 -19.38 54.75
C SER A 81 -12.50 -18.46 53.75
N ALA A 82 -13.22 -17.46 53.26
CA ALA A 82 -12.63 -16.38 52.47
C ALA A 82 -11.63 -15.53 53.28
N ALA A 83 -11.79 -15.45 54.60
CA ALA A 83 -10.97 -14.63 55.49
C ALA A 83 -9.63 -15.30 55.83
N SER A 84 -9.65 -16.55 56.32
CA SER A 84 -8.43 -17.31 56.65
C SER A 84 -7.81 -18.03 55.45
N ARG A 85 -8.54 -18.09 54.32
CA ARG A 85 -8.23 -18.87 53.10
C ARG A 85 -8.30 -20.39 53.26
N ALA A 86 -8.76 -20.91 54.40
CA ALA A 86 -8.99 -22.34 54.60
C ALA A 86 -9.97 -22.91 53.57
N GLY A 87 -9.71 -24.13 53.08
CA GLY A 87 -10.57 -24.85 52.13
C GLY A 87 -10.64 -24.32 50.69
N LEU A 88 -10.11 -23.11 50.43
CA LEU A 88 -10.21 -22.48 49.11
C LEU A 88 -9.39 -23.21 48.04
N GLN A 89 -8.31 -23.90 48.42
CA GLN A 89 -7.46 -24.64 47.50
C GLN A 89 -8.17 -25.90 46.99
N GLU A 90 -8.84 -26.62 47.89
CA GLU A 90 -9.66 -27.79 47.64
C GLU A 90 -10.85 -27.45 46.73
N LEU A 91 -11.56 -26.36 47.05
CA LEU A 91 -12.64 -25.82 46.21
C LEU A 91 -12.14 -25.38 44.83
N THR A 92 -10.96 -24.76 44.74
CA THR A 92 -10.34 -24.39 43.46
C THR A 92 -10.01 -25.61 42.61
N TYR A 93 -9.47 -26.67 43.22
CA TYR A 93 -9.23 -27.93 42.53
C TYR A 93 -10.53 -28.62 42.09
N ALA A 94 -11.61 -28.55 42.88
CA ALA A 94 -12.92 -29.05 42.49
C ALA A 94 -13.46 -28.36 41.22
N MET A 95 -13.47 -27.02 41.21
CA MET A 95 -13.86 -26.23 40.04
C MET A 95 -12.97 -26.55 38.83
N ALA A 96 -11.65 -26.69 39.03
CA ALA A 96 -10.73 -27.05 37.95
C ALA A 96 -11.01 -28.44 37.36
N ARG A 97 -11.34 -29.45 38.19
CA ARG A 97 -11.74 -30.79 37.72
C ARG A 97 -13.00 -30.71 36.85
N LEU A 98 -14.02 -29.96 37.27
CA LEU A 98 -15.26 -29.80 36.52
C LEU A 98 -15.03 -29.15 35.14
N ILE A 99 -14.24 -28.08 35.10
CA ILE A 99 -13.86 -27.39 33.85
C ILE A 99 -13.05 -28.31 32.92
N GLN A 100 -12.13 -29.11 33.47
CA GLN A 100 -11.36 -30.08 32.67
C GLN A 100 -12.23 -31.20 32.12
N LYS A 101 -13.15 -31.74 32.93
CA LYS A 101 -14.11 -32.79 32.52
C LYS A 101 -15.01 -32.30 31.38
N ASP A 102 -15.55 -31.10 31.50
CA ASP A 102 -16.37 -30.46 30.45
C ASP A 102 -15.58 -30.24 29.16
N ARG A 103 -14.38 -29.65 29.24
CA ARG A 103 -13.50 -29.46 28.08
C ARG A 103 -13.07 -30.76 27.39
N ALA A 104 -12.95 -31.86 28.14
CA ALA A 104 -12.64 -33.17 27.59
C ALA A 104 -13.87 -33.85 26.95
N ALA A 105 -15.09 -33.55 27.43
CA ALA A 105 -16.34 -34.00 26.86
C ALA A 105 -16.79 -33.15 25.65
N ALA A 106 -16.37 -31.89 25.57
CA ALA A 106 -16.64 -30.99 24.47
C ALA A 106 -16.03 -31.51 23.17
N VAL A 107 -16.88 -32.05 22.29
CA VAL A 107 -16.49 -32.47 20.95
C VAL A 107 -15.92 -31.26 20.21
N VAL A 108 -14.66 -31.36 19.78
CA VAL A 108 -14.02 -30.33 18.98
C VAL A 108 -14.66 -30.34 17.59
N GLU A 109 -15.70 -29.53 17.40
CA GLU A 109 -16.19 -29.18 16.07
C GLU A 109 -15.05 -28.50 15.30
N VAL A 110 -14.38 -29.27 14.43
CA VAL A 110 -13.36 -28.74 13.53
C VAL A 110 -14.05 -27.86 12.49
N ARG A 111 -14.26 -26.58 12.85
CA ARG A 111 -14.70 -25.54 11.93
C ARG A 111 -13.65 -25.39 10.84
N THR A 112 -13.87 -26.05 9.71
CA THR A 112 -13.01 -26.01 8.53
C THR A 112 -13.01 -24.60 7.94
N ARG A 113 -12.13 -23.74 8.46
CA ARG A 113 -11.92 -22.40 7.91
C ARG A 113 -11.42 -22.56 6.47
N ILE A 114 -12.27 -22.25 5.50
CA ILE A 114 -11.91 -22.28 4.08
C ILE A 114 -10.87 -21.18 3.85
N VAL A 115 -9.59 -21.58 3.79
CA VAL A 115 -8.49 -20.67 3.46
C VAL A 115 -8.38 -20.57 1.94
N LEU A 116 -8.98 -19.51 1.39
CA LEU A 116 -8.79 -19.15 -0.02
C LEU A 116 -7.36 -18.63 -0.21
N ARG A 117 -6.46 -19.47 -0.72
CA ARG A 117 -5.12 -19.06 -1.17
C ARG A 117 -5.22 -18.62 -2.64
N PRO A 118 -4.96 -17.34 -2.98
CA PRO A 118 -4.88 -16.93 -4.37
C PRO A 118 -3.69 -17.62 -5.06
N VAL A 119 -3.92 -18.16 -6.25
CA VAL A 119 -2.85 -18.70 -7.10
C VAL A 119 -2.13 -17.53 -7.75
N ALA A 120 -0.79 -17.53 -7.74
CA ALA A 120 -0.01 -16.52 -8.45
C ALA A 120 -0.25 -16.68 -9.96
N VAL A 121 -0.81 -15.65 -10.59
CA VAL A 121 -1.02 -15.61 -12.05
C VAL A 121 0.21 -14.93 -12.67
N ASP A 122 0.94 -15.66 -13.50
CA ASP A 122 2.01 -15.09 -14.30
C ASP A 122 1.43 -14.36 -15.52
N ASP A 123 1.24 -13.04 -15.38
CA ASP A 123 0.80 -12.14 -16.45
C ASP A 123 1.98 -11.56 -17.27
N SER A 124 3.21 -12.12 -17.18
CA SER A 124 4.41 -11.51 -17.80
C SER A 124 4.43 -11.51 -19.33
N GLY A 125 3.69 -12.42 -19.98
CA GLY A 125 3.67 -12.57 -21.43
C GLY A 125 2.99 -11.42 -22.18
N TYR A 126 3.63 -10.97 -23.27
CA TYR A 126 3.07 -10.05 -24.26
C TYR A 126 3.41 -10.52 -25.68
N ALA A 127 2.69 -10.00 -26.67
CA ALA A 127 2.93 -10.24 -28.08
C ALA A 127 2.70 -8.96 -28.90
N VAL A 128 3.67 -8.62 -29.76
CA VAL A 128 3.59 -7.51 -30.72
C VAL A 128 3.31 -8.05 -32.12
N LYS A 129 2.36 -7.46 -32.85
CA LYS A 129 2.02 -7.80 -34.23
C LYS A 129 2.03 -6.54 -35.10
N ALA A 130 2.69 -6.59 -36.26
CA ALA A 130 2.55 -5.56 -37.29
C ALA A 130 1.27 -5.85 -38.10
N ASN A 131 0.48 -4.80 -38.37
CA ASN A 131 -0.72 -4.87 -39.19
C ASN A 131 -0.41 -4.46 -40.64
N ALA A 132 -1.32 -4.78 -41.56
CA ALA A 132 -1.15 -4.44 -42.98
C ALA A 132 -1.18 -2.91 -43.23
N ASP A 133 -1.81 -2.16 -42.32
CA ASP A 133 -2.03 -0.71 -42.43
C ASP A 133 -0.83 0.14 -41.93
N GLY A 134 0.28 -0.50 -41.55
CA GLY A 134 1.46 0.16 -40.98
C GLY A 134 1.41 0.39 -39.46
N SER A 135 0.29 0.09 -38.80
CA SER A 135 0.16 0.15 -37.33
C SER A 135 0.65 -1.13 -36.64
N PHE A 136 0.95 -1.04 -35.35
CA PHE A 136 1.38 -2.17 -34.52
C PHE A 136 0.42 -2.44 -33.37
N THR A 137 -0.02 -3.69 -33.20
CA THR A 137 -0.86 -4.09 -32.07
C THR A 137 -0.03 -4.83 -31.01
N VAL A 138 -0.10 -4.39 -29.76
CA VAL A 138 0.48 -5.05 -28.59
C VAL A 138 -0.63 -5.67 -27.75
N ARG A 139 -0.50 -6.95 -27.40
CA ARG A 139 -1.41 -7.68 -26.51
C ARG A 139 -0.67 -8.27 -25.33
N GLY A 140 -1.29 -8.29 -24.16
CA GLY A 140 -0.73 -8.87 -22.93
C GLY A 140 -1.39 -8.29 -21.69
N LYS A 141 -1.90 -9.17 -20.82
CA LYS A 141 -2.71 -8.79 -19.64
C LYS A 141 -2.06 -7.73 -18.74
N LYS A 142 -0.74 -7.78 -18.58
CA LYS A 142 0.05 -6.82 -17.79
C LYS A 142 0.15 -5.45 -18.47
N VAL A 143 0.36 -5.43 -19.78
CA VAL A 143 0.44 -4.22 -20.62
C VAL A 143 -0.92 -3.52 -20.64
N GLU A 144 -1.98 -4.29 -20.93
CA GLU A 144 -3.38 -3.84 -20.94
C GLU A 144 -3.82 -3.28 -19.57
N ARG A 145 -3.41 -3.95 -18.48
CA ARG A 145 -3.66 -3.48 -17.11
C ARG A 145 -2.99 -2.14 -16.83
N TRP A 146 -1.73 -1.95 -17.26
CA TRP A 146 -1.04 -0.67 -17.08
C TRP A 146 -1.72 0.45 -17.86
N VAL A 147 -2.01 0.23 -19.14
CA VAL A 147 -2.75 1.18 -20.00
C VAL A 147 -4.09 1.57 -19.37
N ARG A 148 -4.87 0.61 -18.84
CA ARG A 148 -6.15 0.89 -18.13
C ARG A 148 -5.99 1.58 -16.77
N GLN A 149 -4.81 1.53 -16.15
CA GLN A 149 -4.53 2.17 -14.85
C GLN A 149 -3.90 3.57 -15.01
N THR A 150 -3.34 3.90 -16.17
CA THR A 150 -2.72 5.19 -16.45
C THR A 150 -3.77 6.28 -16.69
N ASN A 151 -3.57 7.45 -16.07
CA ASN A 151 -4.35 8.65 -16.35
C ASN A 151 -3.68 9.48 -17.46
N PHE A 152 -4.17 9.34 -18.70
CA PHE A 152 -3.67 10.04 -19.88
C PHE A 152 -3.84 11.57 -19.85
N LYS A 153 -4.43 12.16 -18.80
CA LYS A 153 -4.44 13.61 -18.58
C LYS A 153 -3.18 14.14 -17.89
N ASN A 154 -2.31 13.26 -17.38
CA ASN A 154 -1.04 13.65 -16.75
C ASN A 154 0.15 13.17 -17.61
N ALA A 155 0.95 14.12 -18.10
CA ALA A 155 2.16 13.84 -18.89
C ALA A 155 3.17 12.95 -18.15
N GLU A 156 3.31 13.12 -16.82
CA GLU A 156 4.19 12.29 -15.99
C GLU A 156 3.72 10.83 -15.95
N ALA A 157 2.40 10.60 -15.92
CA ALA A 157 1.82 9.25 -15.94
C ALA A 157 1.96 8.58 -17.32
N ILE A 158 2.04 9.35 -18.40
CA ILE A 158 2.34 8.87 -19.75
C ILE A 158 3.83 8.48 -19.84
N GLY A 159 4.75 9.33 -19.39
CA GLY A 159 6.18 9.00 -19.33
C GLY A 159 6.46 7.74 -18.52
N TYR A 160 5.85 7.63 -17.32
CA TYR A 160 5.97 6.44 -16.48
C TYR A 160 5.36 5.16 -17.10
N LEU A 161 4.37 5.29 -17.99
CA LEU A 161 3.87 4.17 -18.77
C LEU A 161 4.89 3.76 -19.84
N ALA A 162 5.50 4.71 -20.56
CA ALA A 162 6.55 4.45 -21.54
C ALA A 162 7.74 3.72 -20.89
N ASP A 163 8.27 4.22 -19.78
CA ASP A 163 9.37 3.58 -19.02
C ASP A 163 9.06 2.11 -18.67
N ARG A 164 7.81 1.83 -18.24
CA ARG A 164 7.35 0.47 -17.93
C ARG A 164 7.27 -0.43 -19.17
N LEU A 165 6.89 0.12 -20.33
CA LEU A 165 6.83 -0.61 -21.60
C LEU A 165 8.24 -0.90 -22.15
N ALA A 166 9.16 0.07 -22.04
CA ALA A 166 10.58 -0.09 -22.34
C ALA A 166 11.21 -1.18 -21.46
N GLN A 167 10.99 -1.13 -20.13
CA GLN A 167 11.52 -2.12 -19.18
C GLN A 167 10.97 -3.54 -19.41
N LEU A 168 9.72 -3.67 -19.87
CA LEU A 168 9.14 -4.96 -20.26
C LEU A 168 9.69 -5.49 -21.61
N GLY A 169 10.31 -4.62 -22.41
CA GLY A 169 10.92 -4.93 -23.71
C GLY A 169 10.02 -4.68 -24.92
N VAL A 170 8.81 -4.11 -24.73
CA VAL A 170 7.83 -3.89 -25.81
C VAL A 170 8.41 -3.01 -26.92
N GLU A 171 9.14 -1.95 -26.56
CA GLU A 171 9.79 -1.05 -27.53
C GLU A 171 10.85 -1.76 -28.37
N LYS A 172 11.63 -2.67 -27.77
CA LYS A 172 12.65 -3.46 -28.49
C LYS A 172 12.02 -4.40 -29.51
N ASP A 173 10.81 -4.90 -29.25
CA ASP A 173 10.07 -5.77 -30.17
C ASP A 173 9.26 -4.99 -31.22
N LEU A 174 8.83 -3.76 -30.93
CA LEU A 174 8.31 -2.81 -31.93
C LEU A 174 9.41 -2.42 -32.92
N PHE A 175 10.59 -2.03 -32.41
CA PHE A 175 11.76 -1.68 -33.21
C PHE A 175 12.20 -2.81 -34.15
N LYS A 176 12.34 -4.05 -33.64
CA LYS A 176 12.64 -5.24 -34.46
C LYS A 176 11.63 -5.51 -35.58
N LYS A 177 10.39 -5.02 -35.45
CA LYS A 177 9.32 -5.18 -36.45
C LYS A 177 9.22 -4.00 -37.42
N GLY A 178 10.15 -3.04 -37.34
CA GLY A 178 10.23 -1.90 -38.25
C GLY A 178 9.39 -0.70 -37.84
N ALA A 179 9.02 -0.57 -36.56
CA ALA A 179 8.42 0.68 -36.08
C ALA A 179 9.42 1.83 -36.20
N VAL A 180 8.94 2.97 -36.71
CA VAL A 180 9.66 4.26 -36.84
C VAL A 180 9.04 5.25 -35.85
N ALA A 181 9.77 6.30 -35.45
CA ALA A 181 9.19 7.38 -34.65
C ALA A 181 7.92 7.95 -35.32
N GLY A 182 6.83 8.09 -34.54
CA GLY A 182 5.50 8.46 -35.03
C GLY A 182 4.69 7.29 -35.61
N SER A 183 5.11 6.03 -35.41
CA SER A 183 4.29 4.87 -35.80
C SER A 183 3.11 4.68 -34.85
N GLU A 184 1.92 4.44 -35.39
CA GLU A 184 0.72 4.19 -34.59
C GLU A 184 0.82 2.84 -33.87
N VAL A 185 0.82 2.87 -32.53
CA VAL A 185 0.81 1.68 -31.67
C VAL A 185 -0.54 1.59 -30.95
N ARG A 186 -1.15 0.40 -31.03
CA ARG A 186 -2.43 0.08 -30.42
C ARG A 186 -2.24 -0.97 -29.33
N ILE A 187 -2.67 -0.67 -28.11
CA ILE A 187 -2.58 -1.59 -26.98
C ILE A 187 -3.98 -1.89 -26.45
N GLY A 188 -4.39 -3.16 -26.50
CA GLY A 188 -5.68 -3.61 -25.98
C GLY A 188 -6.47 -4.53 -26.91
N ASP A 189 -7.73 -4.73 -26.53
CA ASP A 189 -8.73 -5.45 -27.32
C ASP A 189 -9.99 -4.59 -27.55
N GLY A 190 -10.41 -4.50 -28.82
CA GLY A 190 -11.69 -3.91 -29.24
C GLY A 190 -12.02 -2.59 -28.56
N ALA A 191 -13.04 -2.59 -27.70
CA ALA A 191 -13.54 -1.41 -27.00
C ALA A 191 -12.62 -0.83 -25.91
N THR A 192 -11.45 -1.45 -25.65
CA THR A 192 -10.44 -0.95 -24.70
C THR A 192 -9.06 -0.72 -25.33
N GLU A 193 -9.01 -0.71 -26.66
CA GLU A 193 -7.82 -0.36 -27.42
C GLU A 193 -7.46 1.12 -27.19
N VAL A 194 -6.26 1.38 -26.67
CA VAL A 194 -5.66 2.71 -26.61
C VAL A 194 -4.65 2.83 -27.73
N VAL A 195 -4.81 3.88 -28.54
CA VAL A 195 -3.97 4.21 -29.68
C VAL A 195 -3.09 5.40 -29.30
N PHE A 196 -1.79 5.32 -29.60
CA PHE A 196 -0.86 6.43 -29.45
C PHE A 196 0.28 6.35 -30.48
N ASP A 197 0.88 7.50 -30.77
CA ASP A 197 2.04 7.59 -31.64
C ASP A 197 3.30 7.22 -30.85
N TRP A 198 4.07 6.25 -31.35
CA TRP A 198 5.24 5.75 -30.65
C TRP A 198 6.48 6.60 -30.93
N GLU A 199 7.04 7.15 -29.87
CA GLU A 199 8.37 7.78 -29.87
C GLU A 199 9.38 6.83 -29.21
N PRO A 200 10.51 6.51 -29.85
CA PRO A 200 11.52 5.61 -29.29
C PRO A 200 12.26 6.27 -28.11
N THR A 201 12.28 5.60 -26.95
CA THR A 201 13.17 6.01 -25.85
C THR A 201 14.64 5.77 -26.21
N ILE A 202 15.55 6.54 -25.60
CA ILE A 202 16.99 6.45 -25.90
C ILE A 202 17.55 5.02 -25.69
N GLU A 203 17.01 4.29 -24.71
CA GLU A 203 17.42 2.91 -24.37
C GLU A 203 16.90 1.84 -25.36
N ALA A 204 15.86 2.13 -26.14
CA ALA A 204 15.20 1.14 -26.99
C ALA A 204 15.85 0.92 -28.37
N GLY A 205 16.81 1.75 -28.76
CA GLY A 205 17.46 1.68 -30.07
C GLY A 205 17.70 3.03 -30.76
N ALA A 206 17.65 4.15 -30.04
CA ALA A 206 17.91 5.47 -30.61
C ALA A 206 19.27 5.57 -31.31
N GLU A 207 20.30 4.82 -30.88
CA GLU A 207 21.60 4.75 -31.58
C GLU A 207 21.52 4.19 -33.02
N GLN A 208 20.45 3.47 -33.39
CA GLN A 208 20.24 2.94 -34.75
C GLN A 208 19.30 3.80 -35.60
N LEU A 209 18.32 4.48 -34.99
CA LEU A 209 17.50 5.49 -35.69
C LEU A 209 18.23 6.83 -35.87
N ALA A 210 19.13 7.19 -34.94
CA ALA A 210 20.02 8.34 -35.05
C ALA A 210 21.22 8.07 -35.99
N GLY A 211 21.01 7.32 -37.09
CA GLY A 211 21.99 7.17 -38.17
C GLY A 211 22.41 8.48 -38.86
N HIS A 212 21.77 9.59 -38.49
CA HIS A 212 22.09 10.96 -38.89
C HIS A 212 23.01 11.71 -37.89
N LEU A 213 23.38 11.07 -36.77
CA LEU A 213 24.25 11.60 -35.73
C LEU A 213 25.38 10.60 -35.40
N HIS A 214 26.28 10.44 -36.38
CA HIS A 214 27.68 9.95 -36.33
C HIS A 214 28.02 8.81 -35.35
N ARG A 215 28.53 7.70 -35.90
CA ARG A 215 28.95 6.54 -35.11
C ARG A 215 30.19 6.90 -34.28
N ARG A 216 30.26 6.45 -33.02
CA ARG A 216 31.43 6.68 -32.14
C ARG A 216 32.73 6.21 -32.82
N GLY A 217 33.60 7.16 -33.16
CA GLY A 217 34.83 6.95 -33.91
C GLY A 217 34.96 7.84 -35.15
N GLU A 218 33.85 8.39 -35.65
CA GLU A 218 33.83 9.36 -36.75
C GLU A 218 33.75 10.80 -36.20
N ASP A 219 34.71 11.67 -36.56
CA ASP A 219 34.65 13.11 -36.28
C ASP A 219 34.13 13.83 -37.52
N SER A 220 32.96 14.45 -37.40
CA SER A 220 32.28 15.18 -38.50
C SER A 220 33.05 16.41 -39.00
N ARG A 221 34.16 16.81 -38.34
CA ARG A 221 35.11 17.81 -38.86
C ARG A 221 36.00 17.28 -39.98
N LEU A 222 36.15 15.96 -40.11
CA LEU A 222 37.10 15.37 -41.06
C LEU A 222 36.52 15.21 -42.47
N GLU A 223 35.20 15.09 -42.64
CA GLU A 223 34.57 14.98 -43.97
C GLU A 223 34.67 16.27 -44.82
N SER A 224 34.82 17.43 -44.18
CA SER A 224 34.90 18.72 -44.88
C SER A 224 36.33 19.20 -45.18
N THR A 225 37.35 18.38 -44.91
CA THR A 225 38.75 18.78 -45.12
C THR A 225 39.35 18.06 -46.34
N TRP A 226 39.63 18.85 -47.41
CA TRP A 226 40.27 18.44 -48.68
C TRP A 226 39.40 17.73 -49.72
N GLN A 227 38.29 18.35 -50.14
CA GLN A 227 37.99 18.34 -51.57
C GLN A 227 38.73 19.50 -52.23
N GLN A 228 39.78 19.16 -52.99
CA GLN A 228 40.48 20.11 -53.85
C GLN A 228 39.63 20.34 -55.11
N SER A 229 38.60 21.18 -55.00
CA SER A 229 37.93 21.73 -56.18
C SER A 229 38.90 22.67 -56.88
N GLU A 230 39.15 22.43 -58.17
CA GLU A 230 39.86 23.40 -59.01
C GLU A 230 39.08 24.71 -58.98
N ARG A 231 39.70 25.74 -58.41
CA ARG A 231 39.12 27.08 -58.37
C ARG A 231 39.25 27.64 -59.78
N VAL A 232 38.18 27.60 -60.55
CA VAL A 232 38.00 28.55 -61.65
C VAL A 232 38.06 29.93 -61.02
N GLU A 233 39.08 30.71 -61.36
CA GLU A 233 39.25 32.08 -60.89
C GLU A 233 38.10 32.93 -61.43
N ILE A 234 37.16 33.25 -60.55
CA ILE A 234 36.38 34.47 -60.68
C ILE A 234 37.11 35.47 -59.79
N GLU A 235 37.98 36.25 -60.42
CA GLU A 235 38.64 37.40 -59.83
C GLU A 235 37.59 38.45 -59.44
N ASP A 236 37.21 38.47 -58.16
CA ASP A 236 36.46 39.60 -57.57
C ASP A 236 37.46 40.73 -57.25
N VAL A 237 38.11 41.22 -58.30
CA VAL A 237 39.05 42.35 -58.26
C VAL A 237 38.22 43.63 -58.36
N LEU A 238 38.17 44.37 -57.25
CA LEU A 238 37.62 45.73 -57.20
C LEU A 238 38.24 46.57 -58.32
N SER A 239 37.42 47.33 -59.03
CA SER A 239 37.90 48.11 -60.18
C SER A 239 38.87 49.21 -59.75
N ASP A 240 39.80 49.60 -60.63
CA ASP A 240 40.74 50.69 -60.35
C ASP A 240 40.02 52.01 -59.97
N ASP A 241 38.82 52.24 -60.53
CA ASP A 241 37.93 53.37 -60.22
C ASP A 241 37.29 53.33 -58.81
N GLU A 242 37.28 52.16 -58.15
CA GLU A 242 36.85 51.98 -56.76
C GLU A 242 38.05 52.08 -55.81
N ILE A 243 39.21 51.52 -56.20
CA ILE A 243 40.47 51.64 -55.45
C ILE A 243 40.92 53.10 -55.38
N ALA A 244 40.79 53.87 -56.46
CA ALA A 244 41.15 55.29 -56.51
C ALA A 244 40.34 56.16 -55.52
N LYS A 245 39.04 55.88 -55.37
CA LYS A 245 38.14 56.65 -54.48
C LYS A 245 38.43 56.48 -52.99
N GLN A 246 39.09 55.39 -52.61
CA GLN A 246 39.47 55.12 -51.22
C GLN A 246 40.67 55.98 -50.75
N TRP A 247 41.42 56.60 -51.67
CA TRP A 247 42.73 57.24 -51.38
C TRP A 247 42.84 58.73 -51.75
N GLU A 248 41.77 59.38 -52.20
CA GLU A 248 41.78 60.82 -52.45
C GLU A 248 41.27 61.64 -51.25
N TYR A 249 42.21 62.39 -50.65
CA TYR A 249 42.02 63.56 -49.76
C TYR A 249 41.46 63.27 -48.33
N ASN A 250 42.00 63.85 -47.24
CA ASN A 250 43.15 64.76 -47.11
C ASN A 250 43.65 64.75 -45.65
N VAL A 251 44.90 64.33 -45.38
CA VAL A 251 45.49 64.46 -44.03
C VAL A 251 46.23 65.79 -43.95
N SER A 252 45.72 66.76 -43.19
CA SER A 252 46.30 68.10 -43.10
C SER A 252 47.43 68.24 -42.06
N ASP A 253 47.49 67.39 -41.04
CA ASP A 253 48.74 67.12 -40.28
C ASP A 253 48.62 65.79 -39.49
N PRO A 254 49.48 64.78 -39.72
CA PRO A 254 49.49 63.53 -38.94
C PRO A 254 50.02 63.66 -37.49
N HIS A 255 50.48 64.83 -37.05
CA HIS A 255 51.16 64.98 -35.76
C HIS A 255 50.68 66.09 -34.82
N THR A 256 49.97 67.16 -35.23
CA THR A 256 49.14 67.98 -34.29
C THR A 256 48.15 68.93 -35.01
N PRO A 257 46.82 68.91 -34.70
CA PRO A 257 46.13 70.21 -34.52
C PRO A 257 44.90 70.25 -33.57
N LYS A 258 44.55 71.48 -33.17
CA LYS A 258 43.44 71.90 -32.27
C LYS A 258 43.04 73.36 -32.61
N LEU A 259 41.85 73.90 -32.35
CA LEU A 259 40.54 73.39 -31.89
C LEU A 259 39.48 74.48 -32.13
N SER A 260 38.26 74.18 -32.60
CA SER A 260 37.14 75.14 -32.50
C SER A 260 35.72 74.54 -32.68
N SER A 261 34.91 74.61 -31.63
CA SER A 261 33.44 74.78 -31.68
C SER A 261 33.10 76.21 -32.19
N PRO A 262 31.84 76.61 -32.54
CA PRO A 262 30.67 76.55 -31.63
C PRO A 262 29.26 76.48 -32.29
N ILE A 263 28.22 76.70 -31.45
CA ILE A 263 26.80 77.05 -31.72
C ILE A 263 25.87 75.83 -31.96
N THR A 264 25.00 75.44 -31.01
CA THR A 264 23.57 75.87 -30.77
C THR A 264 22.66 75.70 -32.02
N ASP A 265 21.38 75.27 -31.93
CA ASP A 265 20.40 75.52 -30.87
C ASP A 265 19.18 74.55 -30.85
N GLU A 266 18.31 74.78 -29.87
CA GLU A 266 16.87 74.48 -29.76
C GLU A 266 16.31 73.05 -29.53
N THR A 267 15.72 72.94 -28.34
CA THR A 267 14.72 72.01 -27.82
C THR A 267 13.30 72.24 -28.36
N SER A 268 12.50 71.18 -28.50
CA SER A 268 11.02 71.14 -28.28
C SER A 268 10.61 69.66 -28.12
N GLU A 269 10.03 69.22 -26.99
CA GLU A 269 8.66 69.40 -26.48
C GLU A 269 7.60 68.49 -27.13
N ASP A 270 7.28 67.39 -26.43
CA ASP A 270 5.94 66.81 -26.16
C ASP A 270 6.13 65.38 -25.58
N GLY A 271 5.36 64.87 -24.63
CA GLY A 271 4.23 65.43 -23.86
C GLY A 271 3.78 64.36 -22.85
N ASP A 272 3.52 64.75 -21.60
CA ASP A 272 3.50 63.84 -20.44
C ASP A 272 2.22 62.98 -20.30
N ALA A 273 2.32 61.86 -19.57
CA ALA A 273 1.23 60.95 -19.29
C ALA A 273 0.39 61.38 -18.07
N LYS A 274 -0.92 61.13 -18.10
CA LYS A 274 -1.78 61.12 -16.92
C LYS A 274 -3.00 60.23 -17.09
#